data_AF-A0A0K0FEL9-F1
#
_entry.id   AF-A0A0K0FEL9-F1
#
_cell.length_a   1.000
_cell.length_b   1.000
_cell.length_c   1.000
_cell.angle_alpha   90.00
_cell.angle_beta   90.00
_cell.angle_gamma   90.00
#
_symmetry.space_group_name_H-M   'P 1'
#
loop_
_entity.id
_entity.type
_entity.pdbx_description
1 polymer ?
#
loop_
_entity_poly.entity_id
_entity_poly.type
_entity_poly.pdbx_seq_one_letter_code
_entity_poly.pdbx_strand_id
1 'polypeptide(L)'
;MSSGGCGSSCGGGCGAAPPQMPSCGRKKREIGEAPVEVTHENVICTDEHLKKVISENLSEDVNQSINAIRLGLMRNETDSKFAVICGQQTFSFKSRSNKLCVVGNAKVTCHIFEL
;
A
#
# COMPACT_ATOMS: atom_id res chain seq x y z
N MET A 1 -15.90 35.57 27.15
CA MET A 1 -15.79 36.88 26.48
C MET A 1 -14.31 37.17 26.31
N SER A 2 -13.90 37.54 25.10
CA SER A 2 -12.66 38.27 24.80
C SER A 2 -11.36 37.49 25.04
N SER A 3 -10.64 37.07 24.00
CA SER A 3 -9.78 37.86 23.07
C SER A 3 -8.35 37.40 23.35
N GLY A 4 -7.65 36.79 22.41
CA GLY A 4 -6.85 37.54 21.41
C GLY A 4 -5.58 38.03 22.10
N GLY A 5 -4.36 37.75 21.68
CA GLY A 5 -3.80 37.22 20.45
C GLY A 5 -2.30 37.58 20.47
N CYS A 6 -1.54 36.98 19.55
CA CYS A 6 -0.33 37.47 18.89
C CYS A 6 0.68 38.36 19.68
N GLY A 7 1.93 37.89 19.75
CA GLY A 7 3.07 38.77 20.02
C GLY A 7 4.41 38.08 19.93
N SER A 8 4.91 37.85 18.71
CA SER A 8 6.33 37.60 18.47
C SER A 8 7.15 38.83 18.89
N SER A 9 8.13 38.65 19.75
CA SER A 9 9.21 39.64 19.92
C SER A 9 10.52 38.93 20.24
N CYS A 10 11.45 39.06 19.30
CA CYS A 10 12.85 38.72 19.40
C CYS A 10 13.61 39.91 19.98
N GLY A 11 14.36 39.71 21.08
CA GLY A 11 15.27 40.75 21.55
C GLY A 11 15.80 40.54 22.96
N GLY A 12 17.08 40.14 23.05
CA GLY A 12 18.01 40.62 24.08
C GLY A 12 17.96 39.96 25.46
N GLY A 13 19.10 39.41 25.88
CA GLY A 13 19.49 39.43 27.29
C GLY A 13 19.67 38.06 27.97
N CYS A 14 20.93 37.77 28.29
CA CYS A 14 21.40 37.19 29.56
C CYS A 14 20.56 36.04 30.16
N GLY A 15 20.96 34.79 29.94
CA GLY A 15 20.47 33.69 30.78
C GLY A 15 20.87 32.31 30.29
N ALA A 16 21.72 31.65 31.07
CA ALA A 16 21.98 30.20 31.14
C ALA A 16 22.16 29.41 29.84
N ALA A 17 23.31 28.72 29.73
CA ALA A 17 23.49 27.66 28.74
C ALA A 17 22.34 26.65 28.84
N PRO A 18 21.60 26.37 27.76
CA PRO A 18 20.57 25.35 27.81
C PRO A 18 21.25 23.99 28.08
N PRO A 19 20.63 23.12 28.89
CA PRO A 19 21.16 21.78 29.11
C PRO A 19 21.37 21.12 27.74
N GLN A 20 22.54 20.49 27.57
CA GLN A 20 22.88 19.74 26.37
C GLN A 20 21.79 18.67 26.18
N MET A 21 20.84 18.93 25.28
CA MET A 21 19.86 17.93 24.92
C MET A 21 20.62 16.75 24.31
N PRO A 22 20.32 15.50 24.73
CA PRO A 22 20.90 14.35 24.07
C PRO A 22 20.56 14.47 22.59
N SER A 23 21.61 14.43 21.76
CA SER A 23 21.47 14.44 20.31
C SER A 23 20.55 13.29 19.94
N CYS A 24 19.28 13.60 19.69
CA CYS A 24 18.34 12.70 19.04
C CYS A 24 18.83 12.57 17.60
N GLY A 25 19.89 11.78 17.42
CA GLY A 25 20.39 11.37 16.14
C GLY A 25 19.21 10.80 15.39
N ARG A 26 18.70 11.57 14.42
CA ARG A 26 17.65 11.13 13.52
C ARG A 26 18.25 9.94 12.77
N LYS A 27 17.99 8.74 13.28
CA LYS A 27 18.42 7.48 12.65
C LYS A 27 17.84 7.54 11.25
N LYS A 28 18.71 7.79 10.26
CA LYS A 28 18.35 7.82 8.84
C LYS A 28 17.70 6.46 8.59
N ARG A 29 16.38 6.45 8.34
CA ARG A 29 15.68 5.23 7.94
C ARG A 29 16.40 4.76 6.70
N GLU A 30 17.00 3.57 6.76
CA GLU A 30 17.50 2.93 5.57
C GLU A 30 16.32 2.80 4.61
N ILE A 31 16.48 3.42 3.45
CA ILE A 31 15.52 3.30 2.38
C ILE A 31 15.75 1.88 1.87
N GLY A 32 14.97 0.93 2.40
CA GLY A 32 14.84 -0.39 1.79
C GLY A 32 14.52 -0.22 0.30
N GLU A 33 14.96 -1.19 -0.50
CA GLU A 33 14.92 -1.17 -1.96
C GLU A 33 13.69 -0.44 -2.52
N ALA A 34 13.95 0.44 -3.50
CA ALA A 34 12.91 1.21 -4.14
C ALA A 34 11.81 0.24 -4.64
N PRO A 35 10.53 0.46 -4.29
CA PRO A 35 9.46 -0.39 -4.78
C PRO A 35 9.50 -0.44 -6.30
N VAL A 36 9.54 -1.63 -6.87
CA VAL A 36 9.53 -1.82 -8.32
C VAL A 36 8.26 -1.20 -8.88
N GLU A 37 8.41 -0.24 -9.79
CA GLU A 37 7.27 0.36 -10.49
C GLU A 37 6.76 -0.62 -11.54
N VAL A 38 5.59 -1.21 -11.27
CA VAL A 38 4.95 -2.17 -12.16
C VAL A 38 3.89 -1.42 -12.97
N THR A 39 4.19 -1.08 -14.22
CA THR A 39 3.24 -0.43 -15.13
C THR A 39 2.30 -1.45 -15.78
N HIS A 40 1.00 -1.13 -15.82
CA HIS A 40 -0.14 -2.02 -16.03
C HIS A 40 -0.35 -2.53 -17.46
N GLU A 41 0.69 -2.70 -18.25
CA GLU A 41 0.47 -2.89 -19.69
C GLU A 41 0.09 -4.32 -20.07
N ASN A 42 0.46 -5.37 -19.33
CA ASN A 42 0.02 -6.74 -19.65
C ASN A 42 0.12 -7.68 -18.44
N VAL A 43 -1.02 -8.25 -18.00
CA VAL A 43 -1.17 -9.42 -17.08
C VAL A 43 0.11 -9.77 -16.31
N ILE A 44 0.45 -8.94 -15.32
CA ILE A 44 1.66 -9.15 -14.52
C ILE A 44 1.24 -10.02 -13.36
N CYS A 45 1.47 -11.32 -13.50
CA CYS A 45 1.35 -12.29 -12.41
C CYS A 45 2.72 -12.88 -12.18
N THR A 46 3.26 -12.65 -10.98
CA THR A 46 4.51 -13.25 -10.53
C THR A 46 4.34 -14.72 -10.21
N ASP A 47 3.10 -15.17 -10.03
CA ASP A 47 2.74 -16.54 -9.73
C ASP A 47 1.58 -17.01 -10.61
N GLU A 48 1.79 -18.12 -11.32
CA GLU A 48 0.78 -18.74 -12.19
C GLU A 48 -0.39 -19.30 -11.38
N HIS A 49 -0.15 -19.71 -10.13
CA HIS A 49 -1.19 -20.21 -9.25
C HIS A 49 -2.16 -19.10 -8.86
N LEU A 50 -1.63 -17.92 -8.50
CA LEU A 50 -2.46 -16.74 -8.25
C LEU A 50 -3.26 -16.38 -9.51
N LYS A 51 -2.63 -16.39 -10.68
CA LYS A 51 -3.31 -16.13 -11.95
C LYS A 51 -4.50 -17.08 -12.15
N LYS A 52 -4.31 -18.37 -11.90
CA LYS A 52 -5.35 -19.39 -12.04
C LYS A 52 -6.51 -19.14 -11.08
N VAL A 53 -6.23 -18.97 -9.78
CA VAL A 53 -7.25 -18.69 -8.76
C VAL A 53 -8.07 -17.46 -9.11
N ILE A 54 -7.43 -16.40 -9.60
CA ILE A 54 -8.14 -15.17 -9.97
C ILE A 54 -8.99 -15.40 -11.21
N SER A 55 -8.42 -16.00 -12.27
CA SER A 55 -9.13 -16.25 -13.53
C SER A 55 -10.36 -17.15 -13.37
N GLU A 56 -10.32 -18.12 -12.46
CA GLU A 56 -11.43 -19.02 -12.17
C GLU A 56 -12.54 -18.38 -11.33
N ASN A 57 -12.20 -17.35 -10.54
CA ASN A 57 -13.12 -16.70 -9.60
C ASN A 57 -13.54 -15.29 -10.03
N LEU A 58 -13.18 -14.86 -11.24
CA LEU A 58 -13.64 -13.60 -11.82
C LEU A 58 -15.09 -13.71 -12.30
N SER A 59 -15.91 -12.77 -11.85
CA SER A 59 -17.31 -12.59 -12.26
C SER A 59 -17.49 -11.24 -12.97
N GLU A 60 -18.70 -10.97 -13.45
CA GLU A 60 -19.07 -9.64 -13.95
C GLU A 60 -19.24 -8.62 -12.81
N ASP A 61 -19.57 -9.10 -11.61
CA ASP A 61 -19.74 -8.29 -10.41
C ASP A 61 -18.43 -8.16 -9.64
N VAL A 62 -18.06 -6.91 -9.33
CA VAL A 62 -16.86 -6.58 -8.55
C VAL A 62 -16.89 -7.22 -7.16
N ASN A 63 -18.00 -7.10 -6.44
CA ASN A 63 -18.13 -7.64 -5.08
C ASN A 63 -18.08 -9.16 -5.04
N GLN A 64 -18.71 -9.82 -6.02
CA GLN A 64 -18.65 -11.27 -6.13
C GLN A 64 -17.24 -11.75 -6.42
N SER A 65 -16.55 -11.07 -7.35
CA SER A 65 -15.16 -11.38 -7.70
C SER A 65 -14.24 -11.26 -6.48
N ILE A 66 -14.33 -10.15 -5.72
CA ILE A 66 -13.50 -9.95 -4.51
C ILE A 66 -13.72 -11.08 -3.51
N ASN A 67 -14.98 -11.44 -3.22
CA ASN A 67 -15.29 -12.47 -2.25
C ASN A 67 -14.84 -13.86 -2.71
N ALA A 68 -15.11 -14.22 -3.97
CA ALA A 68 -14.75 -15.51 -4.53
C ALA A 68 -13.22 -15.69 -4.57
N ILE A 69 -12.50 -14.68 -5.05
CA ILE A 69 -11.03 -14.66 -5.08
C ILE A 69 -10.47 -14.76 -3.66
N ARG A 70 -10.97 -13.97 -2.71
CA ARG A 70 -10.48 -14.00 -1.32
C ARG A 70 -10.67 -15.38 -0.69
N LEU A 71 -11.83 -16.01 -0.93
CA LEU A 71 -12.08 -17.37 -0.46
C LEU A 71 -11.17 -18.40 -1.12
N GLY A 72 -10.91 -18.27 -2.43
CA GLY A 72 -9.97 -19.12 -3.16
C GLY A 72 -8.55 -19.00 -2.61
N LEU A 73 -8.08 -17.77 -2.41
CA LEU A 73 -6.76 -17.50 -1.83
C LEU A 73 -6.64 -18.03 -0.40
N MET A 74 -7.66 -17.86 0.45
CA MET A 74 -7.63 -18.38 1.81
C MET A 74 -7.58 -19.92 1.89
N ARG A 75 -8.08 -20.62 0.86
CA ARG A 75 -8.01 -22.09 0.80
C ARG A 75 -6.66 -22.59 0.28
N ASN A 76 -6.05 -21.83 -0.61
CA ASN A 76 -4.86 -22.23 -1.35
C ASN A 76 -3.55 -21.73 -0.72
N GLU A 77 -3.59 -20.57 -0.06
CA GLU A 77 -2.45 -19.95 0.61
C GLU A 77 -2.82 -19.66 2.07
N THR A 78 -2.39 -20.52 2.98
CA THR A 78 -2.67 -20.38 4.42
C THR A 78 -1.66 -19.51 5.16
N ASP A 79 -0.46 -19.36 4.59
CA ASP A 79 0.69 -18.78 5.29
C ASP A 79 0.84 -17.27 5.01
N SER A 80 0.32 -16.82 3.86
CA SER A 80 0.43 -15.46 3.36
C SER A 80 -0.91 -14.74 3.40
N LYS A 81 -0.93 -13.47 3.82
CA LYS A 81 -2.14 -12.63 3.77
C LYS A 81 -2.15 -11.87 2.46
N PHE A 82 -3.24 -11.96 1.72
CA PHE A 82 -3.40 -11.24 0.46
C PHE A 82 -4.43 -10.12 0.59
N ALA A 83 -4.14 -9.00 -0.06
CA ALA A 83 -5.11 -7.96 -0.34
C ALA A 83 -5.64 -8.14 -1.77
N VAL A 84 -6.95 -8.05 -1.93
CA VAL A 84 -7.65 -8.14 -3.22
C VAL A 84 -8.39 -6.84 -3.44
N ILE A 85 -8.06 -6.15 -4.53
CA ILE A 85 -8.70 -4.90 -4.94
C ILE A 85 -9.23 -5.12 -6.33
N CYS A 86 -10.55 -5.06 -6.51
CA CYS A 86 -11.15 -5.13 -7.84
C CYS A 86 -11.93 -3.87 -8.14
N GLY A 87 -11.97 -3.49 -9.41
CA GLY A 87 -12.87 -2.47 -9.89
C GLY A 87 -12.86 -2.34 -11.41
N GLN A 88 -13.72 -1.48 -11.91
CA GLN A 88 -13.86 -1.24 -13.36
C GLN A 88 -12.86 -0.19 -13.86
N GLN A 89 -12.31 0.61 -12.95
CA GLN A 89 -11.32 1.64 -13.26
C GLN A 89 -9.91 1.07 -13.22
N THR A 90 -8.99 1.72 -13.92
CA THR A 90 -7.57 1.41 -13.83
C THR A 90 -7.02 1.96 -12.53
N PHE A 91 -6.44 1.08 -11.71
CA PHE A 91 -5.77 1.45 -10.48
C PHE A 91 -4.28 1.21 -10.62
N SER A 92 -3.47 2.14 -10.11
CA SER A 92 -2.04 1.94 -9.94
C SER A 92 -1.66 1.90 -8.47
N PHE A 93 -0.87 0.90 -8.10
CA PHE A 93 -0.41 0.69 -6.74
C PHE A 93 1.05 0.27 -6.74
N LYS A 94 1.74 0.59 -5.65
CA LYS A 94 3.10 0.14 -5.38
C LYS A 94 3.04 -0.85 -4.24
N SER A 95 3.48 -2.08 -4.49
CA SER A 95 3.69 -3.08 -3.44
C SER A 95 5.19 -3.24 -3.20
N ARG A 96 5.56 -3.54 -1.95
CA ARG A 96 6.93 -3.98 -1.61
C ARG A 96 7.07 -5.49 -1.72
N SER A 97 5.97 -6.20 -1.93
CA SER A 97 5.93 -7.65 -1.95
C SER A 97 6.22 -8.18 -3.34
N ASN A 98 6.93 -9.32 -3.40
CA ASN A 98 7.29 -9.98 -4.65
C ASN A 98 6.15 -10.84 -5.22
N LYS A 99 5.12 -11.14 -4.42
CA LYS A 99 3.91 -11.83 -4.88
C LYS A 99 2.85 -10.80 -5.26
N LEU A 100 2.68 -10.58 -6.56
CA LEU A 100 1.62 -9.73 -7.11
C LEU A 100 1.01 -10.37 -8.37
N CYS A 101 -0.29 -10.18 -8.56
CA CYS A 101 -0.97 -10.64 -9.75
C CYS A 101 -2.11 -9.69 -10.12
N VAL A 102 -2.16 -9.35 -11.41
CA VAL A 102 -3.18 -8.49 -11.98
C VAL A 102 -3.87 -9.23 -13.10
N VAL A 103 -5.16 -9.51 -12.91
CA VAL A 103 -5.99 -10.17 -13.91
C VAL A 103 -7.30 -9.41 -14.02
N GLY A 104 -7.71 -9.15 -15.25
CA GLY A 104 -8.96 -8.49 -15.55
C GLY A 104 -9.58 -8.99 -16.83
N ASN A 105 -10.86 -8.71 -16.94
CA ASN A 105 -11.74 -8.97 -18.06
C ASN A 105 -12.34 -7.62 -18.50
N ALA A 106 -13.14 -7.61 -19.58
CA ALA A 106 -13.63 -6.35 -20.19
C ALA A 106 -14.42 -5.43 -19.24
N LYS A 107 -14.94 -5.95 -18.12
CA LYS A 107 -15.75 -5.21 -17.15
C LYS A 107 -15.06 -4.99 -15.80
N VAL A 108 -14.19 -5.90 -15.36
CA VAL A 108 -13.62 -5.91 -14.00
C VAL A 108 -12.14 -6.24 -14.09
N THR A 109 -11.32 -5.44 -13.41
CA THR A 109 -9.90 -5.73 -13.21
C THR A 109 -9.64 -5.93 -11.72
N CYS A 110 -8.93 -7.00 -11.38
CA CYS A 110 -8.56 -7.34 -10.02
C CYS A 110 -7.04 -7.32 -9.86
N HIS A 111 -6.59 -6.66 -8.80
CA HIS A 111 -5.22 -6.54 -8.39
C HIS A 111 -5.03 -7.22 -7.05
N ILE A 112 -4.01 -8.06 -6.97
CA ILE A 112 -3.72 -8.88 -5.80
C ILE A 112 -2.27 -8.76 -5.46
N PHE A 113 -1.99 -8.59 -4.17
CA PHE A 113 -0.64 -8.58 -3.66
C PHE A 113 -0.64 -9.10 -2.23
N GLU A 114 0.48 -9.71 -1.86
CA GLU A 114 0.76 -10.13 -0.49
C GLU A 114 1.01 -8.90 0.41
N LEU A 115 0.48 -8.95 1.64
CA LEU A 115 0.60 -7.91 2.68
C LEU A 115 1.83 -8.09 3.56
#